data_AF-J9G063-F1
#
_entry.id   AF-J9G063-F1
#
_cell.length_a   1.000
_cell.length_b   1.000
_cell.length_c   1.000
_cell.angle_alpha   90.00
_cell.angle_beta   90.00
_cell.angle_gamma   90.00
#
_symmetry.space_group_name_H-M   'P 1'
#
loop_
_entity.id
_entity.type
_entity.pdbx_description
1 polymer ?
#
loop_
_entity_poly.entity_id
_entity_poly.type
_entity_poly.pdbx_seq_one_letter_code
_entity_poly.pdbx_strand_id
1 'polypeptide(L)' 'MMKLSEATRVLSRILSWMLILPIRFYQQCISPFTPPSCRFTPTCSEYARQAIAKHGP' A
#
# COMPACT_ATOMS: atom_id res chain seq x y z
N MET A 1 -8.17 -16.09 26.36
CA MET A 1 -7.94 -14.68 25.96
C MET A 1 -7.00 -14.65 24.74
N MET A 2 -7.39 -15.27 23.62
CA MET A 2 -6.47 -15.53 22.48
C MET A 2 -7.13 -15.35 21.09
N LYS A 3 -8.45 -15.12 21.03
CA LYS A 3 -9.20 -15.00 19.76
C LYS A 3 -9.31 -13.56 19.22
N LEU A 4 -9.15 -12.55 20.08
CA LEU A 4 -9.21 -11.14 19.64
C LEU A 4 -7.99 -10.73 18.80
N SER A 5 -6.81 -11.33 19.03
CA SER A 5 -5.55 -10.96 18.35
C SER A 5 -5.41 -11.52 16.93
N GLU A 6 -6.04 -12.64 16.62
CA GLU A 6 -6.06 -13.19 15.26
C GLU A 6 -7.02 -12.41 14.37
N ALA A 7 -8.21 -12.08 14.89
CA ALA A 7 -9.20 -11.28 14.18
C ALA A 7 -8.65 -9.88 13.83
N THR A 8 -7.95 -9.22 14.76
CA THR A 8 -7.33 -7.91 14.49
C THR A 8 -6.20 -8.01 13.46
N ARG A 9 -5.38 -9.07 13.51
CA ARG A 9 -4.30 -9.28 12.53
C ARG A 9 -4.81 -9.55 11.12
N VAL A 10 -5.89 -10.32 10.98
CA VAL A 10 -6.55 -10.58 9.68
C VAL A 10 -7.21 -9.31 9.16
N LEU A 11 -7.93 -8.57 10.01
CA LEU A 11 -8.55 -7.30 9.64
C LEU A 11 -7.51 -6.28 9.16
N SER A 12 -6.41 -6.11 9.89
CA SER A 12 -5.33 -5.21 9.48
C SER A 12 -4.72 -5.61 8.14
N ARG A 13 -4.52 -6.91 7.87
CA ARG A 13 -4.04 -7.39 6.56
C ARG A 13 -5.01 -7.07 5.43
N ILE A 14 -6.30 -7.28 5.65
CA ILE A 14 -7.34 -6.96 4.66
C ILE A 14 -7.35 -5.44 4.39
N LEU A 15 -7.28 -4.64 5.44
CA LEU A 15 -7.29 -3.18 5.33
C LEU A 15 -6.03 -2.65 4.62
N SER A 16 -4.85 -3.17 4.95
CA SER A 16 -3.61 -2.87 4.19
C SER A 16 -3.75 -3.22 2.71
N TRP A 17 -4.37 -4.36 2.38
CA TRP A 17 -4.57 -4.76 0.99
C TRP A 17 -5.54 -3.83 0.26
N MET A 18 -6.61 -3.40 0.92
CA MET A 18 -7.56 -2.41 0.39
C MET A 18 -6.89 -1.06 0.13
N LEU A 19 -5.95 -0.63 0.97
CA LEU A 19 -5.16 0.59 0.77
C LEU A 19 -4.12 0.46 -0.35
N ILE A 20 -3.50 -0.72 -0.51
CA ILE A 20 -2.47 -0.97 -1.54
C ILE A 20 -3.08 -1.14 -2.94
N LEU A 21 -4.29 -1.69 -3.05
CA LEU A 21 -4.96 -1.96 -4.33
C LEU A 21 -5.05 -0.71 -5.25
N PRO A 22 -5.57 0.46 -4.80
CA PRO A 22 -5.62 1.66 -5.63
C PRO A 22 -4.22 2.21 -5.95
N ILE A 23 -3.24 2.06 -5.05
CA ILE A 23 -1.86 2.49 -5.31
C ILE A 23 -1.27 1.66 -6.46
N ARG A 24 -1.48 0.35 -6.45
CA ARG A 24 -1.06 -0.55 -7.55
C ARG A 24 -1.79 -0.25 -8.84
N PHE A 25 -3.09 0.00 -8.79
CA PHE A 25 -3.86 0.44 -9.95
C PHE A 25 -3.30 1.72 -10.56
N TYR A 26 -2.99 2.73 -9.73
CA TYR A 26 -2.34 3.96 -10.19
C TYR A 26 -0.96 3.67 -10.83
N GLN A 27 -0.12 2.86 -10.19
CA GLN A 27 1.21 2.50 -10.70
C GLN A 27 1.14 1.75 -12.05
N GLN A 28 0.12 0.95 -12.29
CA GLN A 28 0.01 0.13 -13.52
C GLN A 28 -0.81 0.80 -14.64
N CYS A 29 -1.85 1.56 -14.28
CA CYS A 29 -2.78 2.13 -15.25
C CYS A 29 -2.55 3.61 -15.54
N ILE A 30 -1.92 4.37 -14.64
CA ILE A 30 -1.73 5.82 -14.81
C ILE A 30 -0.25 6.16 -14.98
N SER A 31 0.60 5.62 -14.10
CA SER A 31 2.04 5.93 -14.10
C SER A 31 2.76 5.69 -15.44
N PRO A 32 2.44 4.68 -16.28
CA PRO A 32 3.11 4.49 -17.56
C PRO A 32 2.78 5.57 -18.59
N PHE A 33 1.65 6.26 -18.44
CA PHE A 33 1.21 7.31 -19.35
C PHE A 33 1.68 8.69 -18.93
N THR A 34 2.18 8.83 -17.69
CA THR A 34 2.77 10.07 -17.19
C THR A 34 4.29 10.02 -17.30
N PRO A 35 4.96 11.08 -17.77
CA PRO A 35 6.41 11.15 -17.75
C PRO A 35 6.94 11.05 -16.30
N PRO A 36 8.17 10.55 -16.10
CA PRO A 36 8.76 10.43 -14.77
C PRO A 36 8.93 11.81 -14.14
N SER A 37 8.03 12.15 -13.20
CA SER A 37 7.99 13.45 -12.52
C SER A 37 8.49 13.39 -11.07
N CYS A 38 8.72 12.20 -10.53
CA CYS A 38 9.16 12.04 -9.14
C CYS A 38 10.60 12.51 -8.97
N ARG A 39 10.77 13.54 -8.13
CA ARG A 39 12.08 14.03 -7.70
C ARG A 39 12.78 13.10 -6.71
N PHE A 40 12.01 12.30 -5.97
CA PHE A 40 12.51 11.43 -4.92
C PHE A 40 12.42 9.96 -5.33
N THR A 41 13.40 9.17 -4.89
CA THR A 41 13.45 7.71 -5.07
C THR A 41 13.50 7.02 -3.70
N PRO A 42 12.60 6.06 -3.43
CA PRO A 42 11.50 5.60 -4.27
C PRO A 42 10.42 6.68 -4.48
N THR A 43 9.56 6.50 -5.50
CA THR A 43 8.44 7.41 -5.77
C THR A 43 7.48 7.48 -4.59
N CYS A 44 6.69 8.55 -4.48
CA CYS A 44 5.73 8.73 -3.38
C CYS A 44 4.74 7.55 -3.27
N SER A 45 4.27 7.04 -4.41
CA SER A 45 3.36 5.88 -4.47
C SER A 45 4.04 4.58 -4.03
N GLU A 46 5.31 4.39 -4.38
CA GLU A 46 6.08 3.22 -3.95
C GLU A 46 6.45 3.29 -2.47
N TYR A 47 6.81 4.46 -1.96
CA TYR A 47 7.01 4.69 -0.53
C TYR A 47 5.74 4.40 0.27
N ALA A 48 4.59 4.91 -0.18
CA ALA A 48 3.30 4.64 0.47
C ALA A 48 2.99 3.15 0.52
N ARG A 49 3.21 2.42 -0.59
CA ARG A 49 3.05 0.96 -0.64
C ARG A 49 3.95 0.23 0.36
N GLN A 50 5.23 0.63 0.45
CA GLN A 50 6.19 0.03 1.39
C GLN A 50 5.83 0.34 2.85
N ALA A 51 5.40 1.57 3.13
CA ALA A 51 4.97 1.99 4.46
C ALA A 51 3.79 1.15 4.95
N ILE A 52 2.74 1.00 4.13
CA ILE A 52 1.56 0.18 4.46
C ILE A 52 1.96 -1.29 4.66
N ALA A 53 2.86 -1.82 3.82
CA ALA A 53 3.33 -3.20 3.94
C ALA A 53 4.16 -3.46 5.21
N LYS A 54 4.94 -2.47 5.66
CA LYS A 54 5.84 -2.60 6.82
C LYS A 54 5.17 -2.26 8.14
N HIS A 55 4.29 -1.27 8.15
CA HIS A 55 3.70 -0.72 9.37
C HIS A 55 2.23 -1.13 9.58
N GLY A 56 1.54 -1.60 8.54
CA GLY A 56 0.11 -1.86 8.58
C GLY A 56 -0.71 -0.63 8.19
N PRO A 57 -2.04 -0.72 8.30
CA PRO A 57 -2.95 0.40 8.05
C PRO A 57 -2.92 1.43 9.18
#